data_AF-A0A7S3B4Q1-F1
#
_entry.id   AF-A0A7S3B4Q1-F1
#
_cell.length_a   1.000
_cell.length_b   1.000
_cell.length_c   1.000
_cell.angle_alpha   90.00
_cell.angle_beta   90.00
_cell.angle_gamma   90.00
#
_symmetry.space_group_name_H-M   'P 1'
#
loop_
_entity.id
_entity.type
_entity.pdbx_description
1 polymer ?
#
loop_
_entity_poly.entity_id
_entity_poly.type
_entity_poly.pdbx_seq_one_letter_code
_entity_poly.pdbx_strand_id
1 'polypeptide(L)'
;DSQSTPLPTLLSTPFPVRIPLPPIALSAGPAVEAKVLFLAHTHRFHGSLGKQLASELARCLPKWLEVVRAIATIAEEQGSAQSLAAALCLHRCLVQSLPFPTADLGVDLDALLQIPIPPSEAALLARPNLATGRGVVVPGDESRCAFGDLLESLMAKRCSAVEKMQAAARLDLEAFLQVAPRVHLTAEIVSEDGRPHLREGRGATLRVRLLRNHVRPGHAAGPAHAPLCPLVGGVEEAWWIVLRLPTCGGADGHPPAICQRVTGAARELEVEISFELPAAGSYACTVQAICEAYAGVDVARGLALKVRGG
;
A
#
# COMPACT_ATOMS: atom_id res chain seq x y z
N ASP A 1 53.91 3.76 -8.64
CA ASP A 1 53.06 4.73 -9.34
C ASP A 1 51.95 4.03 -10.11
N SER A 2 50.82 3.86 -9.44
CA SER A 2 49.60 3.28 -10.02
C SER A 2 48.45 4.18 -9.60
N GLN A 3 48.13 5.17 -10.44
CA GLN A 3 47.04 6.11 -10.16
C GLN A 3 45.70 5.44 -10.45
N SER A 4 44.96 5.12 -9.38
CA SER A 4 43.55 4.72 -9.46
C SER A 4 42.69 5.97 -9.64
N THR A 5 42.06 6.12 -10.79
CA THR A 5 41.01 7.13 -11.02
C THR A 5 39.74 6.71 -10.29
N PRO A 6 39.12 7.57 -9.46
CA PRO A 6 37.83 7.28 -8.86
C PRO A 6 36.72 7.42 -9.91
N LEU A 7 35.81 6.45 -9.94
CA LEU A 7 34.57 6.51 -10.74
C LEU A 7 33.70 7.68 -10.27
N PRO A 8 33.01 8.37 -11.19
CA PRO A 8 32.19 9.52 -10.85
C PRO A 8 30.98 9.09 -10.01
N THR A 9 30.84 9.71 -8.85
CA THR A 9 29.64 9.62 -8.02
C THR A 9 28.50 10.27 -8.79
N LEU A 10 27.59 9.47 -9.35
CA LEU A 10 26.34 9.97 -9.91
C LEU A 10 25.52 10.55 -8.75
N LEU A 11 25.55 11.88 -8.65
CA LEU A 11 24.69 12.66 -7.77
C LEU A 11 23.23 12.35 -8.14
N SER A 12 22.59 11.56 -7.27
CA SER A 12 21.15 11.51 -7.10
C SER A 12 20.63 12.96 -7.05
N THR A 13 19.91 13.37 -8.09
CA THR A 13 19.17 14.62 -8.08
C THR A 13 17.93 14.41 -7.22
N PRO A 14 17.77 15.15 -6.11
CA PRO A 14 16.60 15.00 -5.27
C PRO A 14 15.44 15.72 -5.97
N PHE A 15 14.51 14.92 -6.47
CA PHE A 15 13.27 15.33 -7.12
C PHE A 15 13.43 15.96 -8.52
N PRO A 16 12.54 15.63 -9.47
CA PRO A 16 12.56 16.25 -10.78
C PRO A 16 12.30 17.75 -10.60
N VAL A 17 13.30 18.55 -11.01
CA VAL A 17 13.12 19.99 -11.31
C VAL A 17 11.86 20.12 -12.14
N ARG A 18 10.93 21.00 -11.73
CA ARG A 18 9.73 21.33 -12.52
C ARG A 18 10.19 21.87 -13.87
N ILE A 19 10.32 21.00 -14.86
CA ILE A 19 10.48 21.41 -16.25
C ILE A 19 9.10 21.93 -16.64
N PRO A 20 8.93 23.22 -16.96
CA PRO A 20 7.67 23.72 -17.47
C PRO A 20 7.36 22.95 -18.75
N LEU A 21 6.35 22.08 -18.70
CA LEU A 21 5.87 21.40 -19.89
C LEU A 21 5.27 22.47 -20.81
N PRO A 22 5.57 22.45 -22.12
CA PRO A 22 4.87 23.32 -23.06
C PRO A 22 3.36 23.07 -22.98
N PRO A 23 2.52 24.08 -23.26
CA PRO A 23 1.07 23.89 -23.30
C PRO A 23 0.74 22.75 -24.25
N ILE A 24 0.20 21.66 -23.70
CA ILE A 24 -0.07 20.44 -24.46
C ILE A 24 -1.33 20.69 -25.30
N ALA A 25 -1.14 21.08 -26.56
CA ALA A 25 -2.21 21.10 -27.56
C ALA A 25 -2.41 19.67 -28.09
N LEU A 26 -3.40 18.95 -27.55
CA LEU A 26 -3.72 17.60 -28.00
C LEU A 26 -4.63 17.66 -29.24
N SER A 27 -4.12 17.23 -30.39
CA SER A 27 -4.94 16.83 -31.56
C SER A 27 -5.09 15.30 -31.65
N ALA A 28 -4.84 14.59 -30.54
CA ALA A 28 -4.76 13.13 -30.49
C ALA A 28 -6.06 12.52 -29.96
N GLY A 29 -6.37 11.29 -30.39
CA GLY A 29 -7.62 10.60 -30.00
C GLY A 29 -7.78 10.40 -28.48
N PRO A 30 -8.99 10.04 -28.02
CA PRO A 30 -9.36 10.03 -26.60
C PRO A 30 -8.47 9.15 -25.71
N ALA A 31 -7.86 8.10 -26.27
CA ALA A 31 -6.93 7.24 -25.52
C ALA A 31 -5.62 7.95 -25.18
N VAL A 32 -5.10 8.80 -26.08
CA VAL A 32 -3.86 9.56 -25.84
C VAL A 32 -4.12 10.63 -24.78
N GLU A 33 -5.26 11.31 -24.88
CA GLU A 33 -5.70 12.29 -23.87
C GLU A 33 -5.85 11.66 -22.49
N ALA A 34 -6.55 10.52 -22.38
CA ALA A 34 -6.67 9.79 -21.12
C ALA A 34 -5.31 9.42 -20.52
N LYS A 35 -4.36 8.98 -21.36
CA LYS A 35 -2.99 8.66 -20.92
C LYS A 35 -2.25 9.90 -20.39
N VAL A 36 -2.38 11.05 -21.06
CA VAL A 36 -1.77 12.31 -20.63
C VAL A 36 -2.38 12.77 -19.31
N LEU A 37 -3.71 12.71 -19.16
CA LEU A 37 -4.39 13.05 -17.91
C LEU A 37 -3.98 12.12 -16.76
N PHE A 38 -3.84 10.82 -17.02
CA PHE A 38 -3.36 9.84 -16.04
C PHE A 38 -1.96 10.20 -15.56
N LEU A 39 -1.02 10.44 -16.48
CA LEU A 39 0.35 10.84 -16.14
C LEU A 39 0.40 12.19 -15.42
N ALA A 40 -0.42 13.16 -15.84
CA ALA A 40 -0.51 14.45 -15.16
C ALA A 40 -1.00 14.27 -13.71
N HIS A 41 -1.93 13.36 -13.47
CA HIS A 41 -2.42 13.05 -12.13
C HIS A 41 -1.35 12.36 -11.27
N THR A 42 -0.79 11.24 -11.74
CA THR A 42 0.18 10.43 -10.96
C THR A 42 1.49 11.17 -10.70
N HIS A 43 1.87 12.12 -11.57
CA HIS A 43 3.04 12.98 -11.37
C HIS A 43 2.72 14.37 -10.81
N ARG A 44 1.49 14.60 -10.34
CA ARG A 44 1.06 15.84 -9.65
C ARG A 44 1.21 17.13 -10.47
N PHE A 45 1.01 17.04 -11.77
CA PHE A 45 1.00 18.17 -12.69
C PHE A 45 -0.39 18.83 -12.81
N HIS A 46 -1.27 18.70 -11.82
CA HIS A 46 -2.61 19.31 -11.82
C HIS A 46 -2.56 20.82 -12.08
N GLY A 47 -1.57 21.53 -11.53
CA GLY A 47 -1.39 22.97 -11.73
C GLY A 47 -0.97 23.37 -13.15
N SER A 48 -0.51 22.41 -13.96
CA SER A 48 -0.14 22.61 -15.37
C SER A 48 -1.31 22.33 -16.32
N LEU A 49 -2.42 21.77 -15.83
CA LEU A 49 -3.59 21.47 -16.65
C LEU A 49 -4.44 22.74 -16.86
N GLY A 50 -4.81 23.00 -18.12
CA GLY A 50 -5.84 23.99 -18.42
C GLY A 50 -7.19 23.60 -17.83
N LYS A 51 -8.12 24.57 -17.67
CA LYS A 51 -9.43 24.36 -17.03
C LYS A 51 -10.22 23.19 -17.63
N GLN A 52 -10.17 23.02 -18.95
CA GLN A 52 -10.85 21.92 -19.64
C GLN A 52 -10.27 20.56 -19.24
N LEU A 53 -8.96 20.36 -19.39
CA LEU A 53 -8.27 19.12 -19.03
C LEU A 53 -8.41 18.78 -17.54
N ALA A 54 -8.39 19.79 -16.67
CA ALA A 54 -8.64 19.59 -15.24
C ALA A 54 -10.07 19.07 -14.97
N SER A 55 -11.07 19.63 -15.67
CA SER A 55 -12.46 19.14 -15.58
C SER A 55 -12.60 17.73 -16.14
N GLU A 56 -11.87 17.38 -17.20
CA GLU A 56 -11.87 16.04 -17.76
C GLU A 56 -11.19 15.03 -16.84
N LEU A 57 -10.06 15.40 -16.23
CA LEU A 57 -9.41 14.57 -15.21
C LEU A 57 -10.37 14.28 -14.05
N ALA A 58 -11.06 15.30 -13.54
CA ALA A 58 -12.05 15.13 -12.47
C ALA A 58 -13.19 14.19 -12.84
N ARG A 59 -13.58 14.13 -14.12
CA ARG A 59 -14.62 13.22 -14.65
C ARG A 59 -14.08 11.79 -14.89
N CYS A 60 -12.81 11.66 -15.25
CA CYS A 60 -12.18 10.37 -15.54
C CYS A 60 -11.77 9.62 -14.27
N LEU A 61 -11.27 10.33 -13.25
CA LEU A 61 -10.69 9.72 -12.06
C LEU A 61 -11.63 8.74 -11.33
N PRO A 62 -12.92 9.06 -11.08
CA PRO A 62 -13.84 8.11 -10.44
C PRO A 62 -14.00 6.81 -11.23
N LYS A 63 -14.08 6.92 -12.57
CA LYS A 63 -14.23 5.77 -13.47
C LYS A 63 -12.98 4.90 -13.48
N TRP A 64 -11.80 5.52 -13.43
CA TRP A 64 -10.55 4.77 -13.33
C TRP A 64 -10.46 4.00 -12.02
N LEU A 65 -10.88 4.60 -10.89
CA LEU A 65 -10.92 3.91 -9.60
C LEU A 65 -11.87 2.70 -9.65
N GLU A 66 -13.05 2.84 -10.25
CA GLU A 66 -13.99 1.72 -10.45
C GLU A 66 -13.40 0.59 -11.30
N VAL A 67 -12.77 0.93 -12.43
CA VAL A 67 -12.11 -0.05 -13.31
C VAL A 67 -10.99 -0.79 -12.56
N VAL A 68 -10.14 -0.07 -11.83
CA VAL A 68 -9.04 -0.70 -11.08
C VAL A 68 -9.57 -1.59 -9.95
N ARG A 69 -10.66 -1.19 -9.28
CA ARG A 69 -11.33 -2.04 -8.29
C ARG A 69 -11.90 -3.30 -8.93
N ALA A 70 -12.49 -3.22 -10.13
CA ALA A 70 -12.94 -4.40 -10.86
C ALA A 70 -11.78 -5.34 -11.22
N ILE A 71 -10.62 -4.80 -11.60
CA ILE A 71 -9.40 -5.61 -11.83
C ILE A 71 -8.96 -6.32 -10.53
N ALA A 72 -9.03 -5.64 -9.39
CA ALA A 72 -8.72 -6.25 -8.09
C ALA A 72 -9.68 -7.40 -7.75
N THR A 73 -10.99 -7.23 -7.97
CA THR A 73 -11.99 -8.30 -7.79
C THR A 73 -11.74 -9.49 -8.72
N ILE A 74 -11.43 -9.26 -10.00
CA ILE A 74 -11.07 -10.34 -10.92
C ILE A 74 -9.81 -11.09 -10.43
N ALA A 75 -8.82 -10.37 -9.90
CA ALA A 75 -7.61 -10.99 -9.36
C ALA A 75 -7.88 -11.82 -8.09
N GLU A 76 -8.82 -11.39 -7.24
CA GLU A 76 -9.32 -12.16 -6.09
C GLU A 76 -10.00 -13.46 -6.54
N GLU A 77 -10.92 -13.38 -7.51
CA GLU A 77 -11.61 -14.56 -8.07
C GLU A 77 -10.63 -15.57 -8.70
N GLN A 78 -9.54 -15.08 -9.29
CA GLN A 78 -8.47 -15.90 -9.86
C GLN A 78 -7.47 -16.42 -8.81
N GLY A 79 -7.56 -15.95 -7.57
CA GLY A 79 -6.55 -16.22 -6.53
C GLY A 79 -5.15 -15.67 -6.87
N SER A 80 -5.05 -14.68 -7.76
CA SER A 80 -3.78 -14.09 -8.18
C SER A 80 -3.38 -12.93 -7.26
N ALA A 81 -2.65 -13.23 -6.19
CA ALA A 81 -2.17 -12.18 -5.29
C ALA A 81 -1.17 -11.20 -5.95
N GLN A 82 -0.51 -11.59 -7.04
CA GLN A 82 0.34 -10.67 -7.81
C GLN A 82 -0.50 -9.67 -8.60
N SER A 83 -1.52 -10.15 -9.33
CA SER A 83 -2.44 -9.27 -10.06
C SER A 83 -3.20 -8.35 -9.11
N LEU A 84 -3.61 -8.86 -7.94
CA LEU A 84 -4.25 -8.08 -6.91
C LEU A 84 -3.31 -6.98 -6.39
N ALA A 85 -2.07 -7.32 -6.03
CA ALA A 85 -1.10 -6.33 -5.57
C ALA A 85 -0.82 -5.24 -6.62
N ALA A 86 -0.73 -5.60 -7.91
CA ALA A 86 -0.56 -4.64 -8.99
C ALA A 86 -1.78 -3.72 -9.16
N ALA A 87 -3.00 -4.26 -9.06
CA ALA A 87 -4.23 -3.48 -9.11
C ALA A 87 -4.32 -2.51 -7.93
N LEU A 88 -4.02 -2.96 -6.71
CA LEU A 88 -4.01 -2.11 -5.51
C LEU A 88 -2.92 -1.04 -5.58
N CYS A 89 -1.76 -1.35 -6.13
CA CYS A 89 -0.72 -0.38 -6.40
C CYS A 89 -1.23 0.73 -7.35
N LEU A 90 -1.86 0.35 -8.46
CA LEU A 90 -2.45 1.31 -9.39
C LEU A 90 -3.57 2.13 -8.74
N HIS A 91 -4.40 1.52 -7.89
CA HIS A 91 -5.45 2.20 -7.15
C HIS A 91 -4.87 3.29 -6.24
N ARG A 92 -3.83 2.97 -5.46
CA ARG A 92 -3.12 3.94 -4.62
C ARG A 92 -2.52 5.07 -5.44
N CYS A 93 -1.97 4.79 -6.62
CA CYS A 93 -1.45 5.83 -7.52
C CYS A 93 -2.54 6.84 -7.91
N LEU A 94 -3.77 6.38 -8.12
CA LEU A 94 -4.94 7.22 -8.45
C LEU A 94 -5.54 7.93 -7.23
N VAL A 95 -5.49 7.31 -6.04
CA VAL A 95 -6.00 7.94 -4.81
C VAL A 95 -5.03 9.00 -4.31
N GLN A 96 -3.74 8.68 -4.28
CA GLN A 96 -2.72 9.50 -3.64
C GLN A 96 -1.90 10.35 -4.62
N SER A 97 -2.24 10.30 -5.92
CA SER A 97 -1.49 10.94 -7.00
C SER A 97 0.01 10.60 -6.90
N LEU A 98 0.30 9.30 -6.92
CA LEU A 98 1.66 8.77 -6.84
C LEU A 98 2.12 8.29 -8.20
N PRO A 99 3.41 8.43 -8.54
CA PRO A 99 3.97 7.74 -9.69
C PRO A 99 3.87 6.23 -9.47
N PHE A 100 3.74 5.49 -10.57
CA PHE A 100 3.78 4.04 -10.48
C PHE A 100 5.20 3.61 -10.08
N PRO A 101 5.36 2.74 -9.08
CA PRO A 101 6.68 2.37 -8.59
C PRO A 101 7.49 1.70 -9.70
N THR A 102 8.70 2.22 -9.92
CA THR A 102 9.70 1.56 -10.75
C THR A 102 10.54 0.64 -9.87
N ALA A 103 10.88 -0.55 -10.39
CA ALA A 103 11.54 -1.60 -9.61
C ALA A 103 12.94 -1.20 -9.05
N ASP A 104 13.49 -0.07 -9.48
CA ASP A 104 14.91 0.28 -9.31
C ASP A 104 15.22 1.11 -8.06
N LEU A 105 14.22 1.64 -7.36
CA LEU A 105 14.43 2.52 -6.20
C LEU A 105 13.99 1.79 -4.91
N GLY A 106 14.93 1.09 -4.28
CA GLY A 106 14.72 0.24 -3.09
C GLY A 106 14.23 0.93 -1.81
N VAL A 107 13.73 2.17 -1.90
CA VAL A 107 12.98 2.88 -0.85
C VAL A 107 11.80 3.53 -1.53
N ASP A 108 10.60 3.28 -1.00
CA ASP A 108 9.33 3.84 -1.49
C ASP A 108 9.23 5.33 -1.11
N LEU A 109 10.21 6.14 -1.55
CA LEU A 109 10.24 7.60 -1.35
C LEU A 109 9.00 8.25 -1.95
N ASP A 110 8.40 7.61 -2.96
CA ASP A 110 7.14 8.04 -3.55
C ASP A 110 5.99 7.96 -2.53
N ALA A 111 6.02 7.03 -1.57
CA ALA A 111 5.04 7.00 -0.47
C ALA A 111 5.08 8.26 0.40
N LEU A 112 6.22 8.98 0.48
CA LEU A 112 6.30 10.27 1.19
C LEU A 112 5.46 11.34 0.51
N LEU A 113 5.21 11.24 -0.80
CA LEU A 113 4.41 12.21 -1.53
C LEU A 113 2.98 12.23 -0.98
N GLN A 114 2.47 11.15 -0.38
CA GLN A 114 1.16 11.11 0.28
C GLN A 114 1.00 12.17 1.37
N ILE A 115 2.11 12.61 1.98
CA ILE A 115 2.12 13.67 2.96
C ILE A 115 1.97 15.02 2.23
N PRO A 116 1.00 15.88 2.61
CA PRO A 116 0.71 17.14 1.93
C PRO A 116 1.71 18.26 2.26
N ILE A 117 3.01 17.97 2.24
CA ILE A 117 4.09 18.94 2.50
C ILE A 117 4.84 19.30 1.20
N PRO A 118 5.47 20.48 1.14
CA PRO A 118 6.30 20.86 0.00
C PRO A 118 7.44 19.86 -0.26
N PRO A 119 7.84 19.59 -1.52
CA PRO A 119 8.93 18.66 -1.84
C PRO A 119 10.26 18.98 -1.14
N SER A 120 10.56 20.27 -0.93
CA SER A 120 11.76 20.71 -0.20
C SER A 120 11.76 20.24 1.27
N GLU A 121 10.58 20.15 1.88
CA GLU A 121 10.39 19.67 3.26
C GLU A 121 10.36 18.14 3.31
N ALA A 122 9.75 17.49 2.31
CA ALA A 122 9.74 16.03 2.19
C ALA A 122 11.18 15.45 2.10
N ALA A 123 12.09 16.16 1.46
CA ALA A 123 13.50 15.78 1.40
C ALA A 123 14.19 15.71 2.78
N LEU A 124 13.67 16.42 3.79
CA LEU A 124 14.17 16.32 5.16
C LEU A 124 13.79 14.97 5.81
N LEU A 125 12.64 14.40 5.43
CA LEU A 125 12.16 13.10 5.90
C LEU A 125 12.85 11.93 5.19
N ALA A 126 13.35 12.16 3.98
CA ALA A 126 14.00 11.16 3.14
C ALA A 126 15.42 10.77 3.59
N ARG A 127 16.00 11.43 4.61
CA ARG A 127 17.40 11.22 5.04
C ARG A 127 17.53 10.07 6.06
N PRO A 128 18.65 9.31 6.00
CA PRO A 128 18.65 7.87 6.14
C PRO A 128 18.80 7.45 7.61
N ASN A 129 17.75 6.84 8.15
CA ASN A 129 17.84 5.82 9.21
C ASN A 129 16.70 4.80 9.08
N LEU A 130 16.05 4.73 7.92
CA LEU A 130 15.15 3.64 7.56
C LEU A 130 16.05 2.50 7.09
N ALA A 131 16.54 1.72 8.06
CA ALA A 131 17.29 0.51 7.78
C ALA A 131 16.51 -0.32 6.75
N THR A 132 17.15 -0.59 5.62
CA THR A 132 16.67 -1.50 4.59
C THR A 132 16.48 -2.88 5.19
N GLY A 133 15.26 -3.19 5.60
CA GLY A 133 14.87 -4.49 6.12
C GLY A 133 13.83 -5.13 5.22
N ARG A 134 14.19 -5.59 4.01
CA ARG A 134 13.47 -6.73 3.42
C ARG A 134 13.90 -7.98 4.18
N GLY A 135 13.42 -8.10 5.41
CA GLY A 135 13.64 -9.27 6.26
C GLY A 135 12.71 -10.40 5.86
N VAL A 136 13.21 -11.63 5.98
CA VAL A 136 12.37 -12.83 6.03
C VAL A 136 11.34 -12.63 7.14
N VAL A 137 10.04 -12.69 6.82
CA VAL A 137 8.99 -12.61 7.86
C VAL A 137 9.03 -13.92 8.66
N VAL A 138 9.39 -13.81 9.93
CA VAL A 138 9.42 -14.95 10.85
C VAL A 138 8.00 -15.24 11.37
N PRO A 139 7.61 -16.51 11.57
CA PRO A 139 6.32 -16.82 12.18
C PRO A 139 6.13 -16.11 13.53
N GLY A 140 5.00 -15.43 13.70
CA GLY A 140 4.69 -14.68 14.92
C GLY A 140 5.08 -13.20 14.89
N ASP A 141 6.02 -12.80 14.01
CA ASP A 141 6.42 -11.41 13.85
C ASP A 141 5.57 -10.67 12.82
N GLU A 142 5.26 -9.41 13.13
CA GLU A 142 4.64 -8.47 12.20
C GLU A 142 5.76 -7.75 11.44
N SER A 143 5.69 -7.77 10.10
CA SER A 143 6.57 -7.03 9.22
C SER A 143 5.82 -5.86 8.60
N ARG A 144 6.50 -4.71 8.51
CA ARG A 144 5.97 -3.44 7.99
C ARG A 144 6.83 -2.95 6.82
N CYS A 145 6.23 -2.13 5.96
CA CYS A 145 7.00 -1.39 4.97
C CYS A 145 7.76 -0.23 5.60
N ALA A 146 8.84 0.22 4.94
CA ALA A 146 9.69 1.31 5.41
C ALA A 146 8.92 2.62 5.69
N PHE A 147 7.85 2.91 4.93
CA PHE A 147 7.00 4.08 5.19
C PHE A 147 6.18 3.92 6.49
N GLY A 148 5.64 2.73 6.77
CA GLY A 148 5.00 2.44 8.05
C GLY A 148 5.93 2.65 9.25
N ASP A 149 7.20 2.21 9.14
CA ASP A 149 8.22 2.45 10.17
C ASP A 149 8.54 3.94 10.35
N LEU A 150 8.59 4.69 9.24
CA LEU A 150 8.75 6.14 9.29
C LEU A 150 7.59 6.81 10.04
N LEU A 151 6.35 6.43 9.74
CA LEU A 151 5.16 7.01 10.40
C LEU A 151 5.22 6.82 11.92
N GLU A 152 5.60 5.63 12.37
CA GLU A 152 5.79 5.36 13.81
C GLU A 152 6.91 6.22 14.40
N SER A 153 8.04 6.36 13.70
CA SER A 153 9.16 7.18 14.14
C SER A 153 8.79 8.67 14.25
N LEU A 154 8.08 9.20 13.25
CA LEU A 154 7.57 10.58 13.24
C LEU A 154 6.60 10.81 14.40
N MET A 155 5.72 9.85 14.66
CA MET A 155 4.73 9.96 15.73
C MET A 155 5.32 9.85 17.13
N ALA A 156 6.35 9.03 17.30
CA ALA A 156 7.12 8.97 18.53
C ALA A 156 7.95 10.25 18.78
N LYS A 157 7.85 11.26 17.91
CA LYS A 157 8.66 12.51 17.92
C LYS A 157 10.16 12.22 17.94
N ARG A 158 10.57 11.10 17.33
CA ARG A 158 11.98 10.66 17.27
C ARG A 158 12.71 11.21 16.05
N CYS A 159 12.05 12.03 15.24
CA CYS A 159 12.59 12.58 14.01
C CYS A 159 12.96 14.06 14.18
N SER A 160 14.23 14.34 14.46
CA SER A 160 14.77 15.71 14.54
C SER A 160 14.66 16.50 13.22
N ALA A 161 14.38 15.82 12.10
CA ALA A 161 14.11 16.48 10.83
C ALA A 161 12.84 17.34 10.88
N VAL A 162 11.84 16.93 11.68
CA VAL A 162 10.58 17.68 11.84
C VAL A 162 10.83 19.05 12.47
N GLU A 163 11.80 19.18 13.38
CA GLU A 163 12.14 20.46 14.02
C GLU A 163 12.68 21.51 13.03
N LYS A 164 13.25 21.04 11.92
CA LYS A 164 13.82 21.90 10.86
C LYS A 164 12.77 22.35 9.85
N MET A 165 11.57 21.79 9.90
CA MET A 165 10.49 22.12 8.96
C MET A 165 9.84 23.46 9.29
N GLN A 166 9.39 24.14 8.24
CA GLN A 166 8.55 25.33 8.39
C GLN A 166 7.28 25.02 9.20
N ALA A 167 6.76 26.02 9.93
CA ALA A 167 5.62 25.85 10.81
C ALA A 167 4.35 25.33 10.08
N ALA A 168 4.09 25.83 8.87
CA ALA A 168 2.96 25.35 8.06
C ALA A 168 3.11 23.87 7.67
N ALA A 169 4.27 23.47 7.14
CA ALA A 169 4.55 22.08 6.78
C ALA A 169 4.47 21.12 7.98
N ARG A 170 4.85 21.58 9.18
CA ARG A 170 4.67 20.80 10.42
C ARG A 170 3.20 20.56 10.74
N LEU A 171 2.36 21.59 10.62
CA LEU A 171 0.92 21.45 10.85
C LEU A 171 0.28 20.49 9.84
N ASP A 172 0.67 20.58 8.57
CA ASP A 172 0.19 19.69 7.51
C ASP A 172 0.63 18.24 7.76
N LEU A 173 1.89 18.03 8.18
CA LEU A 173 2.38 16.72 8.58
C LEU A 173 1.62 16.18 9.80
N GLU A 174 1.42 16.99 10.84
CA GLU A 174 0.69 16.59 12.04
C GLU A 174 -0.76 16.21 11.72
N ALA A 175 -1.44 16.98 10.85
CA ALA A 175 -2.78 16.66 10.38
C ALA A 175 -2.81 15.33 9.62
N PHE A 176 -1.84 15.09 8.74
CA PHE A 176 -1.72 13.80 8.04
C PHE A 176 -1.49 12.64 9.01
N LEU A 177 -0.57 12.79 9.97
CA LEU A 177 -0.23 11.74 10.95
C LEU A 177 -1.40 11.36 11.86
N GLN A 178 -2.37 12.25 12.07
CA GLN A 178 -3.60 11.94 12.81
C GLN A 178 -4.52 10.98 12.07
N VAL A 179 -4.53 11.01 10.74
CA VAL A 179 -5.45 10.25 9.89
C VAL A 179 -4.77 9.11 9.13
N ALA A 180 -3.45 9.10 9.03
CA ALA A 180 -2.69 8.06 8.37
C ALA A 180 -2.90 6.69 9.04
N PRO A 181 -3.12 5.61 8.27
CA PRO A 181 -3.40 4.31 8.85
C PRO A 181 -2.22 3.78 9.64
N ARG A 182 -2.53 3.39 10.89
CA ARG A 182 -1.66 2.62 11.77
C ARG A 182 -2.43 1.39 12.18
N VAL A 183 -2.09 0.25 11.60
CA VAL A 183 -2.79 -1.01 11.84
C VAL A 183 -1.87 -2.01 12.52
N HIS A 184 -2.46 -2.79 13.43
CA HIS A 184 -1.85 -3.97 14.00
C HIS A 184 -2.62 -5.20 13.51
N LEU A 185 -1.90 -6.20 13.02
CA LEU A 185 -2.47 -7.41 12.43
C LEU A 185 -2.30 -8.61 13.37
N THR A 186 -3.42 -9.13 13.85
CA THR A 186 -3.50 -10.43 14.53
C THR A 186 -4.21 -11.42 13.63
N ALA A 187 -3.67 -12.63 13.54
CA ALA A 187 -4.24 -13.68 12.71
C ALA A 187 -3.99 -15.05 13.33
N GLU A 188 -5.00 -15.93 13.25
CA GLU A 188 -4.92 -17.32 13.67
C GLU A 188 -5.74 -18.22 12.74
N ILE A 189 -5.31 -19.48 12.57
CA ILE A 189 -6.04 -20.48 11.79
C ILE A 189 -6.64 -21.48 12.77
N VAL A 190 -7.96 -21.62 12.74
CA VAL A 190 -8.73 -22.52 13.59
C VAL A 190 -9.44 -23.58 12.76
N SER A 191 -9.67 -24.75 13.36
CA SER A 191 -10.46 -25.82 12.72
C SER A 191 -11.95 -25.46 12.75
N GLU A 192 -12.67 -25.68 11.67
CA GLU A 192 -14.13 -25.42 11.62
C GLU A 192 -14.92 -26.31 12.60
N ASP A 193 -14.41 -27.50 12.90
CA ASP A 193 -15.03 -28.44 13.84
C ASP A 193 -14.64 -28.17 15.31
N GLY A 194 -13.96 -27.06 15.59
CA GLY A 194 -13.51 -26.67 16.93
C GLY A 194 -12.44 -27.58 17.53
N ARG A 195 -11.90 -28.54 16.76
CA ARG A 195 -10.84 -29.43 17.25
C ARG A 195 -9.49 -28.70 17.31
N PRO A 196 -8.60 -29.09 18.23
CA PRO A 196 -7.28 -28.48 18.38
C PRO A 196 -6.29 -28.86 17.27
N HIS A 197 -6.69 -29.73 16.33
CA HIS A 197 -5.79 -30.30 15.33
C HIS A 197 -6.40 -30.16 13.95
N LEU A 198 -5.68 -29.47 13.07
CA LEU A 198 -5.99 -29.34 11.66
C LEU A 198 -5.70 -30.66 10.95
N ARG A 199 -6.67 -31.18 10.21
CA ARG A 199 -6.58 -32.45 9.48
C ARG A 199 -6.67 -32.19 7.98
N GLU A 200 -5.89 -32.93 7.22
CA GLU A 200 -5.92 -32.88 5.76
C GLU A 200 -7.34 -33.07 5.21
N GLY A 201 -7.69 -32.31 4.17
CA GLY A 201 -8.99 -32.39 3.51
C GLY A 201 -10.18 -31.87 4.34
N ARG A 202 -9.94 -31.15 5.43
CA ARG A 202 -10.98 -30.47 6.23
C ARG A 202 -10.93 -28.96 6.02
N GLY A 203 -12.09 -28.32 6.22
CA GLY A 203 -12.20 -26.87 6.27
C GLY A 203 -11.53 -26.30 7.52
N ALA A 204 -10.87 -25.16 7.34
CA ALA A 204 -10.31 -24.34 8.40
C ALA A 204 -10.74 -22.89 8.18
N THR A 205 -10.76 -22.11 9.26
CA THR A 205 -11.09 -20.69 9.22
C THR A 205 -9.87 -19.88 9.65
N LEU A 206 -9.44 -18.95 8.80
CA LEU A 206 -8.51 -17.90 9.17
C LEU A 206 -9.30 -16.78 9.84
N ARG A 207 -9.03 -16.52 11.12
CA ARG A 207 -9.52 -15.35 11.85
C ARG A 207 -8.49 -14.24 11.78
N VAL A 208 -8.88 -13.11 11.23
CA VAL A 208 -8.05 -11.92 11.15
C VAL A 208 -8.70 -10.80 11.94
N ARG A 209 -7.90 -10.15 12.79
CA ARG A 209 -8.28 -8.91 13.46
C ARG A 209 -7.28 -7.82 13.11
N LEU A 210 -7.80 -6.72 12.58
CA LEU A 210 -7.08 -5.49 12.26
C LEU A 210 -7.47 -4.41 13.27
N LEU A 211 -6.49 -3.96 14.05
CA LEU A 211 -6.68 -2.89 15.03
C LEU A 211 -6.06 -1.57 14.53
N ARG A 212 -6.89 -0.55 14.34
CA ARG A 212 -6.47 0.80 13.96
C ARG A 212 -6.01 1.58 15.20
N ASN A 213 -4.70 1.64 15.41
CA ASN A 213 -4.09 2.33 16.56
C ASN A 213 -4.23 3.86 16.51
N HIS A 214 -4.46 4.43 15.34
CA HIS A 214 -4.70 5.86 15.15
C HIS A 214 -6.13 6.29 15.52
N VAL A 215 -7.08 5.35 15.55
CA VAL A 215 -8.48 5.61 15.88
C VAL A 215 -8.70 5.38 17.37
N ARG A 216 -9.37 6.35 18.03
CA ARG A 216 -9.70 6.25 19.45
C ARG A 216 -10.77 5.17 19.70
N PRO A 217 -10.79 4.52 20.88
CA PRO A 217 -11.89 3.62 21.25
C PRO A 217 -13.26 4.30 21.05
N GLY A 218 -14.22 3.56 20.48
CA GLY A 218 -15.57 4.06 20.20
C GLY A 218 -15.68 5.04 19.02
N HIS A 219 -14.58 5.34 18.32
CA HIS A 219 -14.59 6.20 17.14
C HIS A 219 -14.43 5.38 15.86
N ALA A 220 -14.82 6.00 14.75
CA ALA A 220 -14.62 5.49 13.40
C ALA A 220 -13.49 6.26 12.70
N ALA A 221 -12.76 5.58 11.82
CA ALA A 221 -11.85 6.20 10.87
C ALA A 221 -12.63 7.13 9.93
N GLY A 222 -12.04 8.27 9.60
CA GLY A 222 -12.55 9.15 8.56
C GLY A 222 -12.24 8.61 7.15
N PRO A 223 -12.63 9.35 6.10
CA PRO A 223 -12.15 9.07 4.76
C PRO A 223 -10.63 9.21 4.67
N ALA A 224 -10.01 8.52 3.71
CA ALA A 224 -8.60 8.64 3.43
C ALA A 224 -8.23 10.08 3.06
N HIS A 225 -7.10 10.54 3.58
CA HIS A 225 -6.53 11.83 3.27
C HIS A 225 -5.93 11.79 1.85
N ALA A 226 -6.70 12.28 0.89
CA ALA A 226 -6.39 12.24 -0.53
C ALA A 226 -6.72 13.59 -1.20
N PRO A 227 -5.98 14.68 -0.89
CA PRO A 227 -6.34 16.04 -1.30
C PRO A 227 -6.35 16.26 -2.82
N LEU A 228 -5.66 15.40 -3.59
CA LEU A 228 -5.59 15.46 -5.06
C LEU A 228 -6.59 14.52 -5.76
N CYS A 229 -7.42 13.80 -4.98
CA CYS A 229 -8.46 12.93 -5.49
C CYS A 229 -9.85 13.56 -5.25
N PRO A 230 -10.43 14.26 -6.23
CA PRO A 230 -11.68 15.01 -6.07
C PRO A 230 -12.93 14.09 -6.07
N LEU A 231 -13.01 13.15 -5.14
CA LEU A 231 -14.21 12.35 -4.91
C LEU A 231 -15.13 13.04 -3.90
N VAL A 232 -16.40 13.22 -4.30
CA VAL A 232 -17.45 13.70 -3.41
C VAL A 232 -17.67 12.66 -2.31
N GLY A 233 -17.49 13.05 -1.04
CA GLY A 233 -17.56 12.13 0.10
C GLY A 233 -16.22 11.52 0.54
N GLY A 234 -15.14 11.80 -0.20
CA GLY A 234 -13.81 11.26 0.09
C GLY A 234 -13.62 9.82 -0.39
N VAL A 235 -12.43 9.27 -0.14
CA VAL A 235 -12.10 7.88 -0.48
C VAL A 235 -12.24 7.03 0.77
N GLU A 236 -13.12 6.04 0.76
CA GLU A 236 -13.24 5.11 1.88
C GLU A 236 -11.99 4.23 1.98
N GLU A 237 -11.52 4.01 3.21
CA GLU A 237 -10.45 3.06 3.47
C GLU A 237 -10.98 1.63 3.44
N ALA A 238 -10.41 0.81 2.58
CA ALA A 238 -10.65 -0.63 2.50
C ALA A 238 -9.32 -1.39 2.64
N TRP A 239 -9.39 -2.62 3.12
CA TRP A 239 -8.24 -3.51 3.31
C TRP A 239 -8.46 -4.81 2.57
N TRP A 240 -7.40 -5.37 2.01
CA TRP A 240 -7.41 -6.67 1.37
C TRP A 240 -6.60 -7.64 2.22
N ILE A 241 -7.28 -8.68 2.73
CA ILE A 241 -6.64 -9.77 3.44
C ILE A 241 -6.19 -10.81 2.42
N VAL A 242 -4.90 -11.13 2.41
CA VAL A 242 -4.30 -12.09 1.48
C VAL A 242 -3.59 -13.18 2.28
N LEU A 243 -4.11 -14.40 2.22
CA LEU A 243 -3.46 -15.59 2.75
C LEU A 243 -2.71 -16.32 1.64
N ARG A 244 -1.39 -16.46 1.81
CA ARG A 244 -0.54 -17.28 0.94
C ARG A 244 -0.23 -18.60 1.64
N LEU A 245 -0.75 -19.68 1.08
CA LEU A 245 -0.39 -21.04 1.47
C LEU A 245 0.82 -21.49 0.61
N PRO A 246 1.81 -22.18 1.20
CA PRO A 246 2.87 -22.80 0.41
C PRO A 246 2.29 -23.93 -0.45
N THR A 247 2.64 -23.97 -1.74
CA THR A 247 2.20 -25.02 -2.65
C THR A 247 2.90 -26.35 -2.37
N CYS A 248 2.12 -27.42 -2.46
CA CYS A 248 2.62 -28.74 -2.86
C CYS A 248 2.66 -28.78 -4.41
N GLY A 249 3.76 -28.34 -5.04
CA GLY A 249 4.14 -28.76 -6.41
C GLY A 249 3.19 -28.50 -7.59
N GLY A 250 2.68 -27.28 -7.79
CA GLY A 250 1.96 -26.89 -9.02
C GLY A 250 2.90 -26.45 -10.16
N ALA A 251 2.57 -26.83 -11.40
CA ALA A 251 3.40 -26.68 -12.61
C ALA A 251 3.70 -25.22 -13.03
N ASP A 252 2.92 -24.23 -12.57
CA ASP A 252 3.08 -22.80 -12.91
C ASP A 252 3.70 -21.95 -11.79
N GLY A 253 4.30 -22.59 -10.77
CA GLY A 253 5.22 -21.95 -9.83
C GLY A 253 4.64 -21.01 -8.76
N HIS A 254 3.35 -20.63 -8.83
CA HIS A 254 2.71 -19.78 -7.82
C HIS A 254 1.41 -20.39 -7.26
N PRO A 255 1.27 -20.53 -5.92
CA PRO A 255 0.02 -20.98 -5.31
C PRO A 255 -1.11 -19.97 -5.54
N PRO A 256 -2.36 -20.43 -5.74
CA PRO A 256 -3.51 -19.57 -5.58
C PRO A 256 -3.52 -19.02 -4.15
N ALA A 257 -3.67 -17.71 -4.04
CA ALA A 257 -3.82 -17.01 -2.78
C ALA A 257 -5.30 -16.81 -2.47
N ILE A 258 -5.64 -16.87 -1.20
CA ILE A 258 -7.00 -16.59 -0.73
C ILE A 258 -7.06 -15.11 -0.40
N CYS A 259 -7.90 -14.38 -1.13
CA CYS A 259 -8.03 -12.95 -1.00
C CYS A 259 -9.44 -12.63 -0.51
N GLN A 260 -9.57 -11.65 0.39
CA GLN A 260 -10.86 -11.08 0.76
C GLN A 260 -10.75 -9.58 0.96
N ARG A 261 -11.64 -8.83 0.32
CA ARG A 261 -11.81 -7.40 0.58
C ARG A 261 -12.62 -7.16 1.85
N VAL A 262 -12.15 -6.24 2.69
CA VAL A 262 -12.75 -5.85 3.96
C VAL A 262 -12.96 -4.34 3.95
N THR A 263 -14.19 -3.92 4.21
CA THR A 263 -14.56 -2.52 4.36
C THR A 263 -15.06 -2.26 5.77
N GLY A 264 -14.97 -1.01 6.20
CA GLY A 264 -15.51 -0.56 7.47
C GLY A 264 -14.61 0.44 8.15
N ALA A 265 -15.23 1.42 8.79
CA ALA A 265 -14.55 2.50 9.48
C ALA A 265 -14.28 2.20 10.98
N ALA A 266 -14.78 1.09 11.52
CA ALA A 266 -14.61 0.76 12.94
C ALA A 266 -13.12 0.71 13.34
N ARG A 267 -12.79 1.10 14.57
CA ARG A 267 -11.40 0.97 15.08
C ARG A 267 -10.85 -0.45 14.93
N GLU A 268 -11.72 -1.44 15.05
CA GLU A 268 -11.38 -2.85 15.00
C GLU A 268 -12.20 -3.51 13.90
N LEU A 269 -11.53 -4.24 13.01
CA LEU A 269 -12.16 -5.05 11.98
C LEU A 269 -11.82 -6.51 12.25
N GLU A 270 -12.83 -7.36 12.29
CA GLU A 270 -12.70 -8.80 12.38
C GLU A 270 -13.20 -9.44 11.08
N VAL A 271 -12.45 -10.40 10.56
CA VAL A 271 -12.78 -11.14 9.35
C VAL A 271 -12.47 -12.61 9.53
N GLU A 272 -13.38 -13.45 9.02
CA GLU A 272 -13.25 -14.90 9.00
C GLU A 272 -13.24 -15.38 7.55
N ILE A 273 -12.19 -16.13 7.17
CA ILE A 273 -12.01 -16.68 5.83
C ILE A 273 -11.94 -18.20 5.94
N SER A 274 -12.94 -18.91 5.42
CA SER A 274 -12.91 -20.37 5.35
C SER A 274 -12.14 -20.86 4.12
N PHE A 275 -11.36 -21.93 4.29
CA PHE A 275 -10.57 -22.55 3.24
C PHE A 275 -10.26 -24.02 3.52
N GLU A 276 -9.89 -24.77 2.47
CA GLU A 276 -9.50 -26.17 2.61
C GLU A 276 -8.02 -26.32 2.98
N LEU A 277 -7.73 -27.21 3.94
CA LEU A 277 -6.37 -27.47 4.38
C LEU A 277 -5.57 -28.27 3.32
N PRO A 278 -4.28 -27.95 3.12
CA PRO A 278 -3.40 -28.71 2.24
C PRO A 278 -3.13 -30.12 2.79
N ALA A 279 -2.29 -30.89 2.08
CA ALA A 279 -1.84 -32.20 2.53
C ALA A 279 -1.21 -32.17 3.93
N ALA A 280 -1.12 -33.31 4.62
CA ALA A 280 -0.43 -33.39 5.90
C ALA A 280 1.01 -32.84 5.83
N GLY A 281 1.38 -31.96 6.77
CA GLY A 281 2.67 -31.28 6.73
C GLY A 281 2.81 -30.11 7.70
N SER A 282 3.99 -29.51 7.72
CA SER A 282 4.29 -28.27 8.43
C SER A 282 4.60 -27.19 7.42
N TYR A 283 3.85 -26.10 7.47
CA TYR A 283 3.82 -25.05 6.47
C TYR A 283 4.09 -23.70 7.11
N ALA A 284 4.91 -22.88 6.44
CA ALA A 284 5.04 -21.46 6.75
C ALA A 284 4.10 -20.70 5.82
N CYS A 285 3.09 -20.06 6.39
CA CYS A 285 2.10 -19.26 5.67
C CYS A 285 2.35 -17.77 5.96
N THR A 286 1.81 -16.91 5.11
CA THR A 286 1.83 -15.46 5.36
C THR A 286 0.43 -14.90 5.15
N VAL A 287 -0.03 -14.12 6.12
CA VAL A 287 -1.23 -13.28 6.00
C VAL A 287 -0.77 -11.85 5.81
N GLN A 288 -1.30 -11.18 4.80
CA GLN A 288 -1.02 -9.77 4.50
C GLN A 288 -2.32 -8.99 4.56
N ALA A 289 -2.28 -7.80 5.16
CA ALA A 289 -3.34 -6.82 5.05
C ALA A 289 -2.82 -5.65 4.20
N ILE A 290 -3.47 -5.45 3.05
CA ILE A 290 -3.02 -4.53 2.01
C ILE A 290 -4.03 -3.38 1.92
N CYS A 291 -3.60 -2.13 2.16
CA CYS A 291 -4.49 -0.97 2.18
C CYS A 291 -4.89 -0.54 0.76
N GLU A 292 -6.16 -0.34 0.46
CA GLU A 292 -6.60 0.10 -0.88
C GLU A 292 -6.23 1.58 -1.17
N ALA A 293 -6.14 2.41 -0.13
CA ALA A 293 -6.05 3.88 -0.27
C ALA A 293 -4.66 4.49 -0.01
N TYR A 294 -3.79 3.82 0.75
CA TYR A 294 -2.48 4.33 1.12
C TYR A 294 -1.37 3.36 0.71
N ALA A 295 -0.27 3.90 0.19
CA ALA A 295 0.94 3.14 -0.11
C ALA A 295 1.85 3.05 1.11
N GLY A 296 2.57 1.94 1.24
CA GLY A 296 3.61 1.76 2.27
C GLY A 296 3.10 1.58 3.70
N VAL A 297 1.79 1.35 3.91
CA VAL A 297 1.19 1.06 5.23
C VAL A 297 0.74 -0.40 5.36
N ASP A 298 1.16 -1.25 4.42
CA ASP A 298 0.84 -2.66 4.40
C ASP A 298 1.53 -3.40 5.56
N VAL A 299 0.84 -4.38 6.10
CA VAL A 299 1.35 -5.22 7.21
C VAL A 299 1.24 -6.69 6.84
N ALA A 300 2.26 -7.46 7.22
CA ALA A 300 2.32 -8.89 6.98
C ALA A 300 2.65 -9.62 8.28
N ARG A 301 2.11 -10.84 8.43
CA ARG A 301 2.37 -11.71 9.56
C ARG A 301 2.64 -13.13 9.10
N GLY A 302 3.73 -13.72 9.57
CA GLY A 302 4.01 -15.14 9.38
C GLY A 302 3.16 -16.01 10.29
N LEU A 303 2.60 -17.09 9.75
CA LEU A 303 1.84 -18.09 10.49
C LEU A 303 2.47 -19.48 10.32
N ALA A 304 2.48 -20.27 11.38
CA ALA A 304 2.85 -21.67 11.32
C ALA A 304 1.59 -22.54 11.23
N LEU A 305 1.47 -23.32 10.16
CA LEU A 305 0.34 -24.19 9.89
C LEU A 305 0.80 -25.65 9.97
N LYS A 306 0.26 -26.43 10.90
CA LYS A 306 0.57 -27.85 11.05
C LYS A 306 -0.66 -28.71 10.79
N VAL A 307 -0.65 -29.41 9.66
CA VAL A 307 -1.74 -30.29 9.22
C VAL A 307 -1.36 -31.74 9.50
N ARG A 308 -2.26 -32.48 10.15
CA ARG A 308 -2.08 -33.91 10.44
C ARG A 308 -2.71 -34.76 9.34
N GLY A 309 -2.05 -35.90 9.06
CA GLY A 309 -2.63 -36.96 8.24
C GLY A 309 -3.86 -37.56 8.92
N GLY A 310 -4.81 -37.99 8.09
CA GLY A 310 -6.03 -38.69 8.49
C GLY A 310 -5.76 -40.07 9.06
#